data_AF-A0A963HYC0-F1
#
_entry.id   AF-A0A963HYC0-F1
#
_cell.length_a   1.000
_cell.length_b   1.000
_cell.length_c   1.000
_cell.angle_alpha   90.00
_cell.angle_beta   90.00
_cell.angle_gamma   90.00
#
_symmetry.space_group_name_H-M   'P 1'
#
loop_
_entity.id
_entity.type
_entity.pdbx_description
1 polymer ?
#
loop_
_entity_poly.entity_id
_entity_poly.type
_entity_poly.pdbx_seq_one_letter_code
_entity_poly.pdbx_strand_id
1 'polypeptide(L)'
;MSSKSALHVYRRSMLAEGQSSLTAIAGRIPPGATILDVGCGTGALGAALAEGTGCQFDGITYNPEEAELAMRHYRRVEVLDLDAPAPLASWPLADYDVIVCADILEHLRRPQDLLHELRGRLKPEGSLIVSVPNVGYFGLVAEILAGDFRYRDEGLLDRTHLRFFTRRSISRLLAECGWQLHDVTPIRRDLFDSEFKAELAALPPSVARHLLALPDGDAYQLVLEAGLSSDASEGAVAREPDAGANAPGFSASVYLRYQGIYSEQHRLFARGRLGDDRQTLAFTLPAGTEAPERIRFDPADRPGTLRIHSIRLRDGSGDEVWSWDGRAGALAEGLVNQLVLGVPDGASEGCCLELLGDDPFFELPVPQGILAAAQPPLGLEIALSWPMSADFRAAANAFAAAQDDVRQLRDRVRQLEGAAQALQSLGAERDRLQGELQAIVESTVFKATRPLVRLKMVLDRWLGSDRRR
;
A
#
# COMPACT_ATOMS: atom_id res chain seq x y z
N MET A 1 -48.24 12.04 20.92
CA MET A 1 -47.05 12.74 21.46
C MET A 1 -46.05 11.71 21.92
N SER A 2 -45.02 11.46 21.12
CA SER A 2 -43.69 11.08 21.60
C SER A 2 -42.72 11.41 20.48
N SER A 3 -41.99 12.50 20.70
CA SER A 3 -40.86 12.98 19.92
C SER A 3 -39.85 11.87 19.63
N LYS A 4 -39.46 11.73 18.36
CA LYS A 4 -38.11 11.33 17.94
C LYS A 4 -37.75 12.07 16.66
N SER A 5 -37.46 13.36 16.81
CA SER A 5 -36.49 14.05 15.96
C SER A 5 -35.15 13.35 16.20
N ALA A 6 -34.76 12.46 15.30
CA ALA A 6 -33.41 11.92 15.23
C ALA A 6 -32.66 12.75 14.19
N LEU A 7 -32.31 13.98 14.59
CA LEU A 7 -31.43 14.88 13.87
C LEU A 7 -30.07 14.19 13.68
N HIS A 8 -29.80 13.64 12.50
CA HIS A 8 -28.44 13.39 12.05
C HIS A 8 -27.83 14.74 11.63
N VAL A 9 -27.44 15.56 12.62
CA VAL A 9 -26.62 16.74 12.36
C VAL A 9 -25.22 16.25 12.04
N TYR A 10 -24.83 16.29 10.77
CA TYR A 10 -23.45 16.00 10.36
C TYR A 10 -22.53 17.12 10.85
N ARG A 11 -22.07 17.03 12.10
CA ARG A 11 -21.17 18.01 12.69
C ARG A 11 -19.74 17.66 12.26
N ARG A 12 -19.25 18.29 11.19
CA ARG A 12 -17.83 18.24 10.80
C ARG A 12 -16.98 18.78 11.97
N SER A 13 -16.35 17.90 12.73
CA SER A 13 -15.35 18.28 13.74
C SER A 13 -13.96 18.27 13.11
N MET A 14 -13.20 19.35 13.28
CA MET A 14 -11.76 19.29 13.03
C MET A 14 -11.16 18.26 13.98
N LEU A 15 -10.75 17.10 13.46
CA LEU A 15 -9.86 16.22 14.21
C LEU A 15 -8.50 16.91 14.23
N ALA A 16 -8.11 17.37 15.42
CA ALA A 16 -6.74 17.79 15.68
C ALA A 16 -5.83 16.60 15.32
N GLU A 17 -4.85 16.85 14.44
CA GLU A 17 -3.76 15.94 14.05
C GLU A 17 -3.97 15.03 12.81
N GLY A 18 -5.06 15.17 12.04
CA GLY A 18 -5.23 14.48 10.74
C GLY A 18 -5.65 15.39 9.58
N GLN A 19 -5.24 15.08 8.34
CA GLN A 19 -5.73 15.76 7.13
C GLN A 19 -7.22 15.46 6.91
N SER A 20 -8.12 16.23 7.53
CA SER A 20 -9.57 16.09 7.28
C SER A 20 -9.95 16.57 5.89
N SER A 21 -11.07 16.08 5.34
CA SER A 21 -11.63 16.58 4.07
C SER A 21 -11.91 18.09 4.13
N LEU A 22 -12.40 18.59 5.27
CA LEU A 22 -12.62 20.01 5.50
C LEU A 22 -11.33 20.83 5.40
N THR A 23 -10.22 20.35 5.97
CA THR A 23 -8.90 21.00 5.88
C THR A 23 -8.38 20.99 4.44
N ALA A 24 -8.55 19.89 3.72
CA ALA A 24 -8.16 19.79 2.32
C ALA A 24 -8.97 20.73 1.42
N ILE A 25 -10.28 20.87 1.66
CA ILE A 25 -11.13 21.83 0.95
C ILE A 25 -10.72 23.26 1.29
N ALA A 26 -10.58 23.58 2.58
CA ALA A 26 -10.21 24.91 3.05
C ALA A 26 -8.87 25.39 2.47
N GLY A 27 -7.88 24.50 2.36
CA GLY A 27 -6.57 24.82 1.80
C GLY A 27 -6.57 25.16 0.29
N ARG A 28 -7.67 24.90 -0.42
CA ARG A 28 -7.85 25.23 -1.85
C ARG A 28 -8.60 26.53 -2.09
N ILE A 29 -9.20 27.10 -1.05
CA ILE A 29 -9.99 28.32 -1.18
C ILE A 29 -9.06 29.54 -1.11
N PRO A 30 -8.99 30.38 -2.16
CA PRO A 30 -8.16 31.56 -2.12
C PRO A 30 -8.73 32.60 -1.13
N PRO A 31 -7.88 33.36 -0.42
CA PRO A 31 -8.34 34.45 0.44
C PRO A 31 -9.21 35.47 -0.32
N GLY A 32 -10.26 35.98 0.33
CA GLY A 32 -11.17 36.96 -0.26
C GLY A 32 -12.12 36.41 -1.32
N ALA A 33 -12.15 35.09 -1.55
CA ALA A 33 -13.04 34.46 -2.53
C ALA A 33 -14.52 34.61 -2.14
N THR A 34 -15.38 34.64 -3.16
CA THR A 34 -16.83 34.47 -3.02
C THR A 34 -17.19 33.01 -3.29
N ILE A 35 -17.75 32.32 -2.29
CA ILE A 35 -17.96 30.87 -2.30
C ILE A 35 -19.45 30.53 -2.24
N LEU A 36 -19.87 29.56 -3.06
CA LEU A 36 -21.13 28.85 -2.89
C LEU A 36 -20.86 27.47 -2.27
N ASP A 37 -21.35 27.24 -1.05
CA ASP A 37 -21.24 25.97 -0.34
C ASP A 37 -22.55 25.18 -0.50
N VAL A 38 -22.55 24.24 -1.44
CA VAL A 38 -23.69 23.39 -1.76
C VAL A 38 -23.68 22.21 -0.80
N GLY A 39 -24.71 22.11 0.04
CA GLY A 39 -24.73 21.18 1.16
C GLY A 39 -24.00 21.72 2.38
N CYS A 40 -24.16 23.00 2.70
CA CYS A 40 -23.37 23.68 3.74
C CYS A 40 -23.58 23.14 5.16
N GLY A 41 -24.62 22.32 5.38
CA GLY A 41 -25.01 21.82 6.70
C GLY A 41 -25.15 22.99 7.69
N THR A 42 -24.61 22.82 8.90
CA THR A 42 -24.58 23.89 9.92
C THR A 42 -23.56 25.01 9.66
N GLY A 43 -22.91 25.04 8.50
CA GLY A 43 -21.96 26.08 8.10
C GLY A 43 -20.53 25.89 8.61
N ALA A 44 -20.07 24.65 8.78
CA ALA A 44 -18.75 24.36 9.35
C ALA A 44 -17.58 24.94 8.52
N LEU A 45 -17.70 24.95 7.18
CA LEU A 45 -16.68 25.51 6.29
C LEU A 45 -16.61 27.04 6.42
N GLY A 46 -17.76 27.71 6.38
CA GLY A 46 -17.82 29.15 6.61
C GLY A 46 -17.31 29.52 8.00
N ALA A 47 -17.65 28.76 9.05
CA ALA A 47 -17.13 28.99 10.39
C ALA A 47 -15.60 28.86 10.46
N ALA A 48 -15.03 27.84 9.80
CA ALA A 48 -13.58 27.61 9.79
C ALA A 48 -12.80 28.69 9.03
N LEU A 49 -13.40 29.35 8.04
CA LEU A 49 -12.74 30.33 7.18
C LEU A 49 -13.16 31.78 7.46
N ALA A 50 -14.24 32.03 8.18
CA ALA A 50 -14.77 33.37 8.45
C ALA A 50 -13.75 34.27 9.19
N GLU A 51 -12.90 33.71 10.04
CA GLU A 51 -11.88 34.45 10.76
C GLU A 51 -10.57 34.54 9.95
N GLY A 52 -10.26 35.72 9.42
CA GLY A 52 -8.93 36.04 8.90
C GLY A 52 -8.69 35.85 7.40
N THR A 53 -9.61 35.23 6.65
CA THR A 53 -9.43 35.01 5.19
C THR A 53 -10.13 36.06 4.30
N GLY A 54 -11.12 36.79 4.83
CA GLY A 54 -11.93 37.74 4.06
C GLY A 54 -12.91 37.09 3.07
N CYS A 55 -13.03 35.76 3.09
CA CYS A 55 -13.94 35.02 2.22
C CYS A 55 -15.42 35.31 2.53
N GLN A 56 -16.25 35.23 1.50
CA GLN A 56 -17.68 35.49 1.58
C GLN A 56 -18.46 34.24 1.16
N PHE A 57 -19.33 33.73 2.03
CA PHE A 57 -20.04 32.47 1.80
C PHE A 57 -21.53 32.68 1.54
N ASP A 58 -22.05 32.02 0.51
CA ASP A 58 -23.46 31.72 0.36
C ASP A 58 -23.65 30.19 0.44
N GLY A 59 -24.77 29.73 0.98
CA GLY A 59 -24.98 28.31 1.29
C GLY A 59 -26.32 27.77 0.82
N ILE A 60 -26.33 26.48 0.52
CA ILE A 60 -27.57 25.72 0.29
C ILE A 60 -27.57 24.52 1.23
N THR A 61 -28.66 24.29 1.95
CA THR A 61 -28.87 23.06 2.73
C THR A 61 -30.28 22.53 2.51
N TYR A 62 -30.52 21.26 2.85
CA TYR A 62 -31.85 20.65 2.83
C TYR A 62 -32.62 20.87 4.15
N ASN A 63 -31.92 21.21 5.24
CA ASN A 63 -32.51 21.30 6.57
C ASN A 63 -32.65 22.77 7.05
N PRO A 64 -33.88 23.23 7.38
CA PRO A 64 -34.10 24.57 7.92
C PRO A 64 -33.32 24.88 9.21
N GLU A 65 -33.18 23.92 10.13
CA GLU A 65 -32.45 24.13 11.40
C GLU A 65 -30.94 24.33 11.15
N GLU A 66 -30.39 23.62 10.17
CA GLU A 66 -29.00 23.80 9.75
C GLU A 66 -28.79 25.15 9.06
N ALA A 67 -29.77 25.59 8.26
CA ALA A 67 -29.73 26.89 7.60
C ALA A 67 -29.65 28.04 8.62
N GLU A 68 -30.46 27.99 9.67
CA GLU A 68 -30.43 28.98 10.76
C GLU A 68 -29.07 29.07 11.46
N LEU A 69 -28.39 27.92 11.62
CA LEU A 69 -27.04 27.87 12.21
C LEU A 69 -25.98 28.41 11.24
N ALA A 70 -26.04 28.00 9.97
CA ALA A 70 -25.11 28.43 8.93
C ALA A 70 -25.17 29.94 8.68
N MET A 71 -26.35 30.56 8.76
CA MET A 71 -26.54 32.00 8.58
C MET A 71 -25.66 32.91 9.47
N ARG A 72 -25.05 32.37 10.53
CA ARG A 72 -24.09 33.11 11.39
C ARG A 72 -22.77 33.43 10.69
N HIS A 73 -22.39 32.63 9.70
CA HIS A 73 -21.10 32.74 8.99
C HIS A 73 -21.28 32.98 7.48
N TYR A 74 -22.52 33.00 7.00
CA TYR A 74 -22.88 33.06 5.58
C TYR A 74 -23.71 34.31 5.32
N ARG A 75 -23.53 34.95 4.18
CA ARG A 75 -24.30 36.14 3.77
C ARG A 75 -25.74 35.77 3.39
N ARG A 76 -25.92 34.56 2.84
CA ARG A 76 -27.18 33.99 2.38
C ARG A 76 -27.16 32.48 2.57
N VAL A 77 -28.24 31.91 3.06
CA VAL A 77 -28.47 30.46 3.07
C VAL A 77 -29.90 30.18 2.62
N GLU A 78 -30.10 29.26 1.68
CA GLU A 78 -31.44 28.80 1.28
C GLU A 78 -31.64 27.31 1.54
N VAL A 79 -32.90 26.96 1.83
CA VAL A 79 -33.32 25.58 1.98
C VAL A 79 -33.83 25.07 0.64
N LEU A 80 -33.07 24.21 -0.04
CA LEU A 80 -33.42 23.67 -1.36
C LEU A 80 -33.27 22.14 -1.38
N ASP A 81 -34.18 21.48 -2.10
CA ASP A 81 -34.05 20.07 -2.44
C ASP A 81 -33.19 19.91 -3.68
N LEU A 82 -31.93 19.51 -3.47
CA LEU A 82 -30.94 19.32 -4.53
C LEU A 82 -31.21 18.08 -5.41
N ASP A 83 -32.19 17.25 -5.05
CA ASP A 83 -32.55 16.05 -5.79
C ASP A 83 -33.86 16.24 -6.61
N ALA A 84 -34.51 17.39 -6.45
CA ALA A 84 -35.63 17.83 -7.27
C ALA A 84 -35.20 18.10 -8.73
N PRO A 85 -36.11 18.02 -9.71
CA PRO A 85 -35.83 18.51 -11.05
C PRO A 85 -35.48 20.01 -11.02
N ALA A 86 -34.44 20.40 -11.75
CA ALA A 86 -33.91 21.76 -11.77
C ALA A 86 -33.59 22.30 -10.35
N PRO A 87 -32.68 21.63 -9.59
CA PRO A 87 -32.46 21.87 -8.17
C PRO A 87 -32.07 23.31 -7.82
N LEU A 88 -31.52 24.06 -8.78
CA LEU A 88 -31.09 25.44 -8.55
C LEU A 88 -31.96 26.46 -9.29
N ALA A 89 -33.15 26.10 -9.79
CA ALA A 89 -34.01 27.01 -10.55
C ALA A 89 -34.34 28.34 -9.84
N SER A 90 -34.47 28.32 -8.51
CA SER A 90 -34.70 29.53 -7.69
C SER A 90 -33.42 30.24 -7.24
N TRP A 91 -32.25 29.60 -7.39
CA TRP A 91 -30.97 30.19 -7.05
C TRP A 91 -30.48 31.06 -8.20
N PRO A 92 -30.09 32.32 -7.96
CA PRO A 92 -29.68 33.22 -9.04
C PRO A 92 -28.45 32.70 -9.78
N LEU A 93 -28.32 33.08 -11.06
CA LEU A 93 -27.02 33.06 -11.72
C LEU A 93 -26.11 34.05 -10.99
N ALA A 94 -24.86 33.66 -10.80
CA ALA A 94 -23.88 34.42 -10.03
C ALA A 94 -22.48 34.10 -10.54
N ASP A 95 -21.51 34.91 -10.16
CA ASP A 95 -20.11 34.72 -10.48
C ASP A 95 -19.37 34.34 -9.20
N TYR A 96 -19.46 33.07 -8.76
CA TYR A 96 -18.68 32.56 -7.64
C TYR A 96 -17.24 32.29 -8.06
N ASP A 97 -16.28 32.60 -7.19
CA ASP A 97 -14.88 32.23 -7.36
C ASP A 97 -14.68 30.73 -7.12
N VAL A 98 -15.40 30.19 -6.12
CA VAL A 98 -15.35 28.77 -5.76
C VAL A 98 -16.76 28.25 -5.50
N ILE A 99 -17.07 27.06 -6.03
CA ILE A 99 -18.25 26.29 -5.63
C ILE A 99 -17.76 25.04 -4.89
N VAL A 100 -18.32 24.75 -3.72
CA VAL A 100 -18.00 23.55 -2.94
C VAL A 100 -19.20 22.61 -2.93
N CYS A 101 -18.99 21.34 -3.26
CA CYS A 101 -19.95 20.25 -3.16
C CYS A 101 -19.31 19.13 -2.34
N ALA A 102 -19.37 19.26 -1.02
CA ALA A 102 -18.67 18.38 -0.12
C ALA A 102 -19.61 17.34 0.48
N ASP A 103 -19.45 16.08 0.09
CA ASP A 103 -20.24 14.93 0.57
C ASP A 103 -21.73 15.06 0.22
N ILE A 104 -22.01 15.35 -1.05
CA ILE A 104 -23.38 15.60 -1.56
C ILE A 104 -23.73 14.70 -2.74
N LEU A 105 -22.80 14.51 -3.69
CA LEU A 105 -23.11 13.84 -4.95
C LEU A 105 -23.54 12.38 -4.76
N GLU A 106 -23.06 11.71 -3.71
CA GLU A 106 -23.41 10.36 -3.29
C GLU A 106 -24.85 10.24 -2.77
N HIS A 107 -25.45 11.32 -2.29
CA HIS A 107 -26.82 11.36 -1.78
C HIS A 107 -27.86 11.68 -2.87
N LEU A 108 -27.42 12.12 -4.06
CA LEU A 108 -28.31 12.52 -5.15
C LEU A 108 -28.63 11.34 -6.08
N ARG A 109 -29.90 11.22 -6.48
CA ARG A 109 -30.29 10.27 -7.54
C ARG A 109 -29.71 10.70 -8.89
N ARG A 110 -29.64 12.00 -9.13
CA ARG A 110 -29.21 12.60 -10.42
C ARG A 110 -28.18 13.70 -10.20
N PRO A 111 -26.95 13.36 -9.74
CA PRO A 111 -25.91 14.36 -9.46
C PRO A 111 -25.52 15.18 -10.70
N GLN A 112 -25.70 14.63 -11.91
CA GLN A 112 -25.48 15.36 -13.15
C GLN A 112 -26.37 16.60 -13.29
N ASP A 113 -27.63 16.57 -12.82
CA ASP A 113 -28.56 17.70 -12.97
C ASP A 113 -28.02 18.92 -12.19
N LEU A 114 -27.55 18.68 -10.96
CA LEU A 114 -26.87 19.69 -10.14
C LEU A 114 -25.57 20.18 -10.81
N LEU A 115 -24.71 19.27 -11.26
CA LEU A 115 -23.42 19.62 -11.87
C LEU A 115 -23.57 20.48 -13.13
N HIS A 116 -24.60 20.24 -13.95
CA HIS A 116 -24.88 21.08 -15.13
C HIS A 116 -25.30 22.48 -14.72
N GLU A 117 -26.18 22.60 -13.72
CA GLU A 117 -26.66 23.90 -13.25
C GLU A 117 -25.59 24.74 -12.56
N LEU A 118 -24.63 24.12 -11.86
CA LEU A 118 -23.56 24.84 -11.18
C LEU A 118 -22.62 25.57 -12.15
N ARG A 119 -22.52 25.14 -13.41
CA ARG A 119 -21.67 25.79 -14.42
C ARG A 119 -22.06 27.25 -14.67
N GLY A 120 -23.35 27.55 -14.68
CA GLY A 120 -23.85 28.92 -14.87
C GLY A 120 -23.65 29.84 -13.66
N ARG A 121 -23.05 29.33 -12.58
CA ARG A 121 -22.83 30.06 -11.32
C ARG A 121 -21.35 30.23 -10.98
N LEU A 122 -20.46 29.67 -11.78
CA LEU A 122 -19.02 29.76 -11.58
C LEU A 122 -18.42 30.79 -12.53
N LYS A 123 -17.47 31.58 -12.03
CA LYS A 123 -16.63 32.43 -12.89
C LYS A 123 -15.87 31.58 -13.93
N PRO A 124 -15.49 32.15 -15.09
CA PRO A 124 -14.65 31.45 -16.07
C PRO A 124 -13.37 30.83 -15.49
N GLU A 125 -12.71 31.55 -14.58
CA GLU A 125 -11.47 31.11 -13.89
C GLU A 125 -11.73 30.56 -12.48
N GLY A 126 -13.00 30.31 -12.13
CA GLY A 126 -13.37 29.76 -10.84
C GLY A 126 -13.15 28.25 -10.78
N SER A 127 -13.21 27.68 -9.58
CA SER A 127 -13.11 26.23 -9.37
C SER A 127 -14.31 25.62 -8.64
N LEU A 128 -14.67 24.42 -9.05
CA LEU A 128 -15.55 23.51 -8.35
C LEU A 128 -14.70 22.54 -7.52
N ILE A 129 -14.92 22.54 -6.21
CA ILE A 129 -14.32 21.57 -5.27
C ILE A 129 -15.38 20.55 -4.88
N VAL A 130 -15.10 19.27 -5.11
CA VAL A 130 -16.03 18.16 -4.80
C VAL A 130 -15.36 17.22 -3.81
N SER A 131 -16.09 16.76 -2.80
CA SER A 131 -15.67 15.60 -2.00
C SER A 131 -16.67 14.47 -2.10
N VAL A 132 -16.18 13.25 -2.31
CA VAL A 132 -16.99 12.03 -2.38
C VAL A 132 -16.28 10.85 -1.71
N PRO A 133 -17.03 9.93 -1.07
CA PRO A 133 -16.49 8.67 -0.57
C PRO A 133 -15.95 7.82 -1.72
N ASN A 134 -14.85 7.10 -1.48
CA ASN A 134 -14.21 6.23 -2.45
C ASN A 134 -14.57 4.76 -2.22
N VAL A 135 -15.41 4.18 -3.06
CA VAL A 135 -15.71 2.74 -2.98
C VAL A 135 -14.58 1.84 -3.48
N GLY A 136 -13.50 2.42 -4.00
CA GLY A 136 -12.24 1.71 -4.25
C GLY A 136 -11.40 1.44 -3.01
N TYR A 137 -11.85 1.87 -1.82
CA TYR A 137 -11.15 1.64 -0.56
C TYR A 137 -10.97 0.14 -0.29
N PHE A 138 -9.73 -0.28 -0.05
CA PHE A 138 -9.33 -1.68 0.16
C PHE A 138 -10.15 -2.42 1.21
N GLY A 139 -10.56 -1.76 2.30
CA GLY A 139 -11.42 -2.36 3.32
C GLY A 139 -12.80 -2.73 2.78
N LEU A 140 -13.41 -1.85 1.97
CA LEU A 140 -14.72 -2.13 1.36
C LEU A 140 -14.59 -3.21 0.28
N VAL A 141 -13.55 -3.15 -0.55
CA VAL A 141 -13.31 -4.19 -1.56
C VAL A 141 -13.11 -5.55 -0.89
N ALA A 142 -12.42 -5.61 0.25
CA ALA A 142 -12.27 -6.84 1.02
C ALA A 142 -13.61 -7.39 1.53
N GLU A 143 -14.48 -6.53 2.07
CA GLU A 143 -15.84 -6.91 2.51
C GLU A 143 -16.68 -7.48 1.34
N ILE A 144 -16.60 -6.85 0.16
CA ILE A 144 -17.27 -7.33 -1.06
C ILE A 144 -16.74 -8.71 -1.49
N LEU A 145 -15.42 -8.91 -1.44
CA LEU A 145 -14.80 -10.20 -1.75
C LEU A 145 -15.18 -11.29 -0.74
N ALA A 146 -15.45 -10.92 0.51
CA ALA A 146 -16.00 -11.80 1.53
C ALA A 146 -17.51 -12.07 1.34
N GLY A 147 -18.15 -11.41 0.38
CA GLY A 147 -19.56 -11.62 0.01
C GLY A 147 -20.55 -10.77 0.81
N ASP A 148 -20.10 -9.70 1.47
CA ASP A 148 -20.96 -8.76 2.19
C ASP A 148 -20.96 -7.37 1.54
N PHE A 149 -22.08 -6.65 1.67
CA PHE A 149 -22.24 -5.27 1.22
C PHE A 149 -23.13 -4.56 2.23
N ARG A 150 -22.54 -4.23 3.38
CA ARG A 150 -23.30 -3.87 4.57
C ARG A 150 -23.50 -2.36 4.68
N TYR A 151 -24.73 -1.92 4.47
CA TYR A 151 -25.12 -0.55 4.78
C TYR A 151 -25.05 -0.26 6.28
N ARG A 152 -24.52 0.92 6.62
CA ARG A 152 -24.25 1.41 7.97
C ARG A 152 -24.91 2.78 8.17
N ASP A 153 -24.92 3.27 9.40
CA ASP A 153 -25.50 4.58 9.72
C ASP A 153 -24.53 5.75 9.42
N GLU A 154 -23.26 5.43 9.14
CA GLU A 154 -22.20 6.36 8.73
C GLU A 154 -21.12 5.59 7.95
N GLY A 155 -20.24 6.32 7.25
CA GLY A 155 -19.07 5.76 6.55
C GLY A 155 -19.26 5.56 5.04
N LEU A 156 -18.47 4.70 4.40
CA LEU A 156 -18.51 4.55 2.94
C LEU A 156 -19.84 4.01 2.42
N LEU A 157 -20.44 3.09 3.18
CA LEU A 157 -21.74 2.49 2.89
C LEU A 157 -22.82 3.06 3.82
N ASP A 158 -22.84 4.38 4.04
CA ASP A 158 -23.95 5.05 4.68
C ASP A 158 -25.27 4.70 3.97
N ARG A 159 -26.32 4.38 4.74
CA ARG A 159 -27.66 4.02 4.25
C ARG A 159 -28.29 5.08 3.35
N THR A 160 -27.85 6.32 3.45
CA THR A 160 -28.33 7.45 2.66
C THR A 160 -27.57 7.62 1.34
N HIS A 161 -26.47 6.88 1.10
CA HIS A 161 -25.75 6.90 -0.18
C HIS A 161 -26.54 6.15 -1.27
N LEU A 162 -26.86 6.87 -2.34
CA LEU A 162 -27.54 6.37 -3.54
C LEU A 162 -26.58 6.14 -4.70
N ARG A 163 -25.41 6.79 -4.68
CA ARG A 163 -24.37 6.70 -5.71
C ARG A 163 -23.02 6.41 -5.05
N PHE A 164 -22.20 5.65 -5.76
CA PHE A 164 -20.90 5.19 -5.29
C PHE A 164 -19.83 5.53 -6.32
N PHE A 165 -18.71 6.08 -5.86
CA PHE A 165 -17.68 6.59 -6.75
C PHE A 165 -16.31 5.97 -6.49
N THR A 166 -15.62 5.63 -7.57
CA THR A 166 -14.17 5.49 -7.61
C THR A 166 -13.58 6.76 -8.21
N ARG A 167 -12.26 6.98 -8.09
CA ARG A 167 -11.56 8.06 -8.81
C ARG A 167 -11.98 8.14 -10.28
N ARG A 168 -12.00 7.01 -10.99
CA ARG A 168 -12.34 6.99 -12.42
C ARG A 168 -13.79 7.36 -12.70
N SER A 169 -14.73 6.90 -11.88
CA SER A 169 -16.15 7.18 -12.13
C SER A 169 -16.53 8.61 -11.80
N ILE A 170 -15.94 9.21 -10.75
CA ILE A 170 -16.18 10.64 -10.44
C ILE A 170 -15.53 11.55 -11.48
N SER A 171 -14.29 11.27 -11.91
CA SER A 171 -13.64 12.05 -12.98
C SER A 171 -14.43 12.01 -14.29
N ARG A 172 -15.01 10.84 -14.60
CA ARG A 172 -15.87 10.67 -15.78
C ARG A 172 -17.17 11.47 -15.67
N LEU A 173 -17.86 11.38 -14.54
CA LEU A 173 -19.09 12.14 -14.30
C LEU A 173 -18.85 13.65 -14.44
N LEU A 174 -17.75 14.16 -13.88
CA LEU A 174 -17.37 15.57 -14.01
C LEU A 174 -17.14 15.95 -15.48
N ALA A 175 -16.35 15.16 -16.21
CA ALA A 175 -16.08 15.40 -17.62
C ALA A 175 -17.36 15.38 -18.48
N GLU A 176 -18.24 14.39 -18.27
CA GLU A 176 -19.54 14.27 -18.95
C GLU A 176 -20.45 15.46 -18.68
N CYS A 177 -20.31 16.13 -17.53
CA CYS A 177 -21.07 17.33 -17.19
C CYS A 177 -20.38 18.63 -17.64
N GLY A 178 -19.25 18.57 -18.34
CA GLY A 178 -18.51 19.73 -18.86
C GLY A 178 -17.54 20.37 -17.87
N TRP A 179 -17.06 19.62 -16.88
CA TRP A 179 -16.03 20.04 -15.93
C TRP A 179 -14.67 19.49 -16.33
N GLN A 180 -13.64 20.32 -16.29
CA GLN A 180 -12.26 19.90 -16.52
C GLN A 180 -11.57 19.67 -15.18
N LEU A 181 -11.16 18.44 -14.92
CA LEU A 181 -10.45 18.08 -13.70
C LEU A 181 -9.03 18.66 -13.68
N HIS A 182 -8.67 19.33 -12.59
CA HIS A 182 -7.33 19.91 -12.37
C HIS A 182 -6.52 19.11 -11.35
N ASP A 183 -7.13 18.75 -10.22
CA ASP A 183 -6.46 18.03 -9.13
C ASP A 183 -7.39 16.99 -8.47
N VAL A 184 -6.79 15.96 -7.88
CA VAL A 184 -7.48 15.00 -7.03
C VAL A 184 -6.58 14.59 -5.87
N THR A 185 -6.99 14.99 -4.67
CA THR A 185 -6.31 14.63 -3.43
C THR A 185 -7.05 13.52 -2.68
N PRO A 186 -6.37 12.39 -2.42
CA PRO A 186 -6.92 11.34 -1.59
C PRO A 186 -6.82 11.71 -0.10
N ILE A 187 -7.93 11.55 0.62
CA ILE A 187 -7.97 11.58 2.08
C ILE A 187 -7.83 10.14 2.56
N ARG A 188 -6.68 9.85 3.16
CA ARG A 188 -6.29 8.49 3.55
C ARG A 188 -6.87 8.16 4.93
N ARG A 189 -7.31 6.91 5.10
CA ARG A 189 -7.74 6.38 6.40
C ARG A 189 -7.16 4.99 6.58
N ASP A 190 -6.45 4.80 7.70
CA ASP A 190 -5.91 3.49 8.04
C ASP A 190 -7.04 2.46 8.21
N LEU A 191 -6.78 1.21 7.81
CA LEU A 191 -7.75 0.13 7.93
C LEU A 191 -8.19 -0.04 9.39
N PHE A 192 -7.26 0.01 10.33
CA PHE A 192 -7.51 -0.14 11.76
C PHE A 192 -8.31 1.01 12.35
N ASP A 193 -8.46 2.12 11.63
CA ASP A 193 -9.31 3.25 12.02
C ASP A 193 -10.64 3.26 11.26
N SER A 194 -10.85 2.33 10.33
CA SER A 194 -12.06 2.18 9.53
C SER A 194 -13.04 1.15 10.10
N GLU A 195 -14.23 1.08 9.50
CA GLU A 195 -15.28 0.10 9.76
C GLU A 195 -15.01 -1.30 9.16
N PHE A 196 -13.85 -1.51 8.51
CA PHE A 196 -13.51 -2.70 7.73
C PHE A 196 -12.34 -3.54 8.31
N LYS A 197 -11.98 -3.34 9.59
CA LYS A 197 -10.75 -3.87 10.22
C LYS A 197 -10.52 -5.38 10.06
N ALA A 198 -11.58 -6.19 10.09
CA ALA A 198 -11.49 -7.65 10.14
C ALA A 198 -11.37 -8.31 8.75
N GLU A 199 -11.85 -7.64 7.70
CA GLU A 199 -12.10 -8.32 6.41
C GLU A 199 -10.82 -8.48 5.59
N LEU A 200 -9.93 -7.48 5.58
CA LEU A 200 -8.68 -7.58 4.82
C LEU A 200 -7.77 -8.72 5.33
N ALA A 201 -7.74 -8.93 6.64
CA ALA A 201 -6.94 -9.98 7.27
C ALA A 201 -7.49 -11.39 7.00
N ALA A 202 -8.78 -11.51 6.67
CA ALA A 202 -9.42 -12.78 6.32
C ALA A 202 -9.18 -13.20 4.86
N LEU A 203 -8.73 -12.27 4.00
CA LEU A 203 -8.42 -12.57 2.61
C LEU A 203 -7.14 -13.41 2.47
N PRO A 204 -7.02 -14.22 1.40
CA PRO A 204 -5.75 -14.85 1.05
C PRO A 204 -4.63 -13.80 0.94
N PRO A 205 -3.41 -14.06 1.45
CA PRO A 205 -2.34 -13.07 1.50
C PRO A 205 -2.01 -12.39 0.16
N SER A 206 -2.10 -13.13 -0.95
CA SER A 206 -1.88 -12.60 -2.30
C SER A 206 -2.95 -11.58 -2.70
N VAL A 207 -4.20 -11.79 -2.29
CA VAL A 207 -5.32 -10.87 -2.54
C VAL A 207 -5.18 -9.64 -1.65
N ALA A 208 -4.90 -9.83 -0.36
CA ALA A 208 -4.68 -8.72 0.57
C ALA A 208 -3.52 -7.80 0.10
N ARG A 209 -2.38 -8.38 -0.29
CA ARG A 209 -1.25 -7.62 -0.86
C ARG A 209 -1.62 -6.89 -2.15
N HIS A 210 -2.41 -7.52 -3.02
CA HIS A 210 -2.87 -6.87 -4.24
C HIS A 210 -3.73 -5.64 -3.93
N LEU A 211 -4.69 -5.76 -3.00
CA LEU A 211 -5.53 -4.65 -2.58
C LEU A 211 -4.73 -3.51 -1.95
N LEU A 212 -3.75 -3.84 -1.09
CA LEU A 212 -2.83 -2.87 -0.48
C LEU A 212 -1.95 -2.16 -1.51
N ALA A 213 -1.69 -2.77 -2.67
CA ALA A 213 -0.90 -2.20 -3.76
C ALA A 213 -1.74 -1.37 -4.75
N LEU A 214 -3.07 -1.33 -4.61
CA LEU A 214 -3.92 -0.56 -5.53
C LEU A 214 -3.64 0.95 -5.35
N PRO A 215 -3.49 1.70 -6.45
CA PRO A 215 -3.47 3.16 -6.39
C PRO A 215 -4.74 3.67 -5.71
N ASP A 216 -4.58 4.54 -4.71
CA ASP A 216 -5.67 5.04 -3.85
C ASP A 216 -6.42 3.97 -3.06
N GLY A 217 -5.84 2.77 -2.90
CA GLY A 217 -6.45 1.69 -2.12
C GLY A 217 -6.74 2.10 -0.68
N ASP A 218 -5.88 2.93 -0.09
CA ASP A 218 -6.03 3.51 1.25
C ASP A 218 -6.75 4.87 1.28
N ALA A 219 -7.18 5.39 0.12
CA ALA A 219 -7.96 6.62 0.03
C ALA A 219 -9.41 6.31 0.40
N TYR A 220 -9.84 6.81 1.54
CA TYR A 220 -11.22 6.66 2.02
C TYR A 220 -12.16 7.64 1.32
N GLN A 221 -11.66 8.84 1.05
CA GLN A 221 -12.42 9.91 0.41
C GLN A 221 -11.55 10.61 -0.62
N LEU A 222 -12.16 11.16 -1.67
CA LEU A 222 -11.49 11.90 -2.72
C LEU A 222 -11.97 13.34 -2.68
N VAL A 223 -11.03 14.29 -2.67
CA VAL A 223 -11.30 15.72 -2.87
C VAL A 223 -10.79 16.10 -4.25
N LEU A 224 -11.67 16.58 -5.11
CA LEU A 224 -11.40 16.92 -6.50
C LEU A 224 -11.55 18.41 -6.70
N GLU A 225 -10.70 18.98 -7.55
CA GLU A 225 -10.82 20.36 -8.01
C GLU A 225 -10.95 20.38 -9.54
N ALA A 226 -11.95 21.09 -10.04
CA ALA A 226 -12.27 21.15 -11.46
C ALA A 226 -12.69 22.56 -11.89
N GLY A 227 -12.32 22.98 -13.10
CA GLY A 227 -12.76 24.22 -13.73
C GLY A 227 -13.79 23.97 -14.82
N LEU A 228 -14.25 25.03 -15.46
CA LEU A 228 -15.10 24.91 -16.65
C LEU A 228 -14.29 24.38 -17.82
N SER A 229 -14.83 23.39 -18.55
CA SER A 229 -14.20 22.92 -19.79
C SER A 229 -14.31 23.99 -20.87
N SER A 230 -13.18 24.35 -21.49
CA SER A 230 -13.06 25.42 -22.47
C SER A 230 -13.55 25.09 -23.89
N ASP A 231 -14.07 23.89 -24.15
CA ASP A 231 -14.51 23.49 -25.49
C ASP A 231 -15.97 23.06 -25.58
N ALA A 232 -16.68 23.71 -26.51
CA ALA A 232 -17.92 23.28 -27.14
C ALA A 232 -17.70 22.04 -28.02
N SER A 233 -17.23 20.94 -27.42
CA SER A 233 -17.25 19.61 -28.04
C SER A 233 -18.34 18.77 -27.38
N GLU A 234 -19.58 18.96 -27.85
CA GLU A 234 -20.59 17.90 -27.73
C GLU A 234 -19.98 16.62 -28.32
N GLY A 235 -19.76 15.61 -27.47
CA GLY A 235 -19.44 14.25 -27.91
C GLY A 235 -17.97 13.84 -27.91
N ALA A 236 -17.06 14.55 -27.25
CA ALA A 236 -15.76 13.96 -26.92
C ALA A 236 -15.96 12.95 -25.78
N VAL A 237 -16.34 11.71 -26.13
CA VAL A 237 -16.17 10.54 -25.26
C VAL A 237 -14.76 10.66 -24.69
N ALA A 238 -14.68 10.84 -23.37
CA ALA A 238 -13.41 10.89 -22.67
C ALA A 238 -12.55 9.74 -23.21
N ARG A 239 -11.44 10.07 -23.88
CA ARG A 239 -10.41 9.06 -24.16
C ARG A 239 -10.15 8.41 -22.82
N GLU A 240 -10.50 7.13 -22.71
CA GLU A 240 -10.11 6.35 -21.55
C GLU A 240 -8.62 6.62 -21.31
N PRO A 241 -8.20 6.98 -20.08
CA PRO A 241 -6.80 7.06 -19.78
C PRO A 241 -6.21 5.71 -20.19
N ASP A 242 -5.31 5.76 -21.17
CA ASP A 242 -4.76 4.64 -21.92
C ASP A 242 -4.82 3.30 -21.16
N ALA A 243 -5.55 2.32 -21.70
CA ALA A 243 -5.69 0.99 -21.11
C ALA A 243 -4.31 0.32 -20.86
N GLY A 244 -3.25 0.79 -21.53
CA GLY A 244 -1.87 0.37 -21.29
C GLY A 244 -1.28 0.80 -19.93
N ALA A 245 -1.84 1.82 -19.26
CA ALA A 245 -1.34 2.32 -17.96
C ALA A 245 -1.90 1.55 -16.74
N ASN A 246 -2.89 0.67 -16.96
CA ASN A 246 -3.62 -0.06 -15.91
C ASN A 246 -3.54 -1.58 -16.01
N ALA A 247 -2.67 -2.12 -16.87
CA ALA A 247 -2.28 -3.52 -16.76
C ALA A 247 -1.67 -3.75 -15.36
N PRO A 248 -2.00 -4.87 -14.67
CA PRO A 248 -1.38 -5.20 -13.40
C PRO A 248 0.15 -5.17 -13.61
N GLY A 249 0.83 -4.34 -12.83
CA GLY A 249 2.26 -4.09 -13.02
C GLY A 249 3.08 -4.57 -11.82
N PHE A 250 4.38 -4.58 -12.00
CA PHE A 250 5.35 -4.78 -10.93
C PHE A 250 6.40 -3.67 -11.00
N SER A 251 7.03 -3.37 -9.88
CA SER A 251 8.14 -2.42 -9.81
C SER A 251 9.44 -3.18 -9.78
N ALA A 252 10.37 -2.83 -10.66
CA ALA A 252 11.74 -3.31 -10.61
C ALA A 252 12.67 -2.16 -10.24
N SER A 253 13.66 -2.44 -9.41
CA SER A 253 14.61 -1.44 -8.94
C SER A 253 16.04 -1.82 -9.30
N VAL A 254 16.87 -0.81 -9.48
CA VAL A 254 18.31 -0.94 -9.66
C VAL A 254 18.99 -0.11 -8.58
N TYR A 255 19.86 -0.74 -7.81
CA TYR A 255 20.65 -0.07 -6.78
C TYR A 255 22.10 0.00 -7.22
N LEU A 256 22.67 1.21 -7.12
CA LEU A 256 24.04 1.48 -7.50
C LEU A 256 24.92 1.50 -6.24
N ARG A 257 26.04 0.76 -6.28
CA ARG A 257 26.98 0.73 -5.16
C ARG A 257 28.05 1.80 -5.32
N TYR A 258 28.20 2.62 -4.28
CA TYR A 258 29.27 3.60 -4.15
C TYR A 258 29.94 3.42 -2.79
N GLN A 259 31.28 3.50 -2.74
CA GLN A 259 32.05 3.38 -1.52
C GLN A 259 31.73 2.09 -0.74
N GLY A 260 31.47 0.99 -1.46
CA GLY A 260 31.11 -0.31 -0.90
C GLY A 260 29.69 -0.45 -0.34
N ILE A 261 28.81 0.55 -0.44
CA ILE A 261 27.45 0.53 0.16
C ILE A 261 26.36 0.71 -0.90
N TYR A 262 25.27 -0.07 -0.78
CA TYR A 262 24.02 0.16 -1.50
C TYR A 262 23.13 1.13 -0.69
N SER A 263 22.64 2.19 -1.31
CA SER A 263 21.83 3.23 -0.66
C SER A 263 20.55 3.52 -1.43
N GLU A 264 19.47 3.83 -0.72
CA GLU A 264 18.20 4.30 -1.28
C GLU A 264 18.36 5.58 -2.12
N GLN A 265 19.36 6.41 -1.81
CA GLN A 265 19.65 7.64 -2.56
C GLN A 265 20.16 7.36 -3.99
N HIS A 266 20.66 6.16 -4.25
CA HIS A 266 21.19 5.74 -5.54
C HIS A 266 20.37 4.62 -6.18
N ARG A 267 19.05 4.66 -5.91
CA ARG A 267 18.08 3.74 -6.49
C ARG A 267 17.41 4.34 -7.73
N LEU A 268 17.38 3.55 -8.80
CA LEU A 268 16.57 3.80 -9.98
C LEU A 268 15.41 2.79 -9.99
N PHE A 269 14.26 3.18 -10.51
CA PHE A 269 13.12 2.27 -10.62
C PHE A 269 12.51 2.34 -12.01
N ALA A 270 11.95 1.21 -12.45
CA ALA A 270 11.19 1.08 -13.68
C ALA A 270 9.95 0.23 -13.40
N ARG A 271 8.87 0.52 -14.13
CA ARG A 271 7.61 -0.21 -14.00
C ARG A 271 7.47 -1.22 -15.14
N GLY A 272 7.23 -2.47 -14.78
CA GLY A 272 6.90 -3.53 -15.73
C GLY A 272 5.41 -3.89 -15.72
N ARG A 273 4.96 -4.60 -16.75
CA ARG A 273 3.60 -5.10 -16.95
C ARG A 273 3.55 -6.62 -16.77
N LEU A 274 2.61 -7.11 -15.99
CA LEU A 274 2.35 -8.54 -15.81
C LEU A 274 1.53 -9.07 -17.01
N GLY A 275 1.89 -10.24 -17.51
CA GLY A 275 1.24 -10.87 -18.66
C GLY A 275 1.82 -10.51 -20.02
N ASP A 276 2.74 -9.55 -20.10
CA ASP A 276 3.46 -9.24 -21.35
C ASP A 276 4.48 -10.36 -21.64
N ASP A 277 4.36 -10.97 -22.82
CA ASP A 277 5.28 -12.02 -23.31
C ASP A 277 6.71 -11.52 -23.49
N ARG A 278 6.91 -10.20 -23.67
CA ARG A 278 8.22 -9.55 -23.69
C ARG A 278 8.10 -8.05 -23.48
N GLN A 279 8.97 -7.49 -22.65
CA GLN A 279 9.09 -6.05 -22.40
C GLN A 279 10.53 -5.67 -22.07
N THR A 280 10.86 -4.39 -22.17
CA THR A 280 12.18 -3.86 -21.80
C THR A 280 12.04 -2.79 -20.73
N LEU A 281 12.69 -2.99 -19.60
CA LEU A 281 12.84 -1.99 -18.56
C LEU A 281 14.13 -1.20 -18.80
N ALA A 282 14.03 0.12 -18.83
CA ALA A 282 15.17 1.01 -19.04
C ALA A 282 15.45 1.82 -17.78
N PHE A 283 16.72 1.87 -17.38
CA PHE A 283 17.22 2.65 -16.24
C PHE A 283 18.33 3.58 -16.74
N THR A 284 18.25 4.85 -16.42
CA THR A 284 19.22 5.86 -16.88
C THR A 284 19.98 6.45 -15.70
N LEU A 285 21.30 6.32 -15.72
CA LEU A 285 22.18 7.07 -14.82
C LEU A 285 22.39 8.47 -15.41
N PRO A 286 22.09 9.55 -14.68
CA PRO A 286 22.25 10.91 -15.19
C PRO A 286 23.71 11.29 -15.50
N ALA A 287 23.90 12.25 -16.40
CA ALA A 287 25.23 12.81 -16.67
C ALA A 287 25.79 13.53 -15.43
N GLY A 288 27.12 13.47 -15.23
CA GLY A 288 27.80 14.16 -14.12
C GLY A 288 27.81 13.41 -12.79
N THR A 289 27.32 12.18 -12.73
CA THR A 289 27.49 11.28 -11.58
C THR A 289 28.78 10.47 -11.68
N GLU A 290 29.32 10.02 -10.56
CA GLU A 290 30.41 9.03 -10.58
C GLU A 290 29.89 7.68 -11.11
N ALA A 291 30.77 6.91 -11.77
CA ALA A 291 30.43 5.55 -12.20
C ALA A 291 30.32 4.61 -10.98
N PRO A 292 29.31 3.72 -10.92
CA PRO A 292 29.12 2.83 -9.78
C PRO A 292 30.15 1.69 -9.77
N GLU A 293 30.45 1.16 -8.57
CA GLU A 293 31.33 -0.02 -8.43
C GLU A 293 30.65 -1.33 -8.85
N ARG A 294 29.34 -1.40 -8.59
CA ARG A 294 28.44 -2.54 -8.83
C ARG A 294 27.01 -2.07 -9.03
N ILE A 295 26.24 -2.91 -9.71
CA ILE A 295 24.83 -2.70 -9.98
C ILE A 295 24.07 -3.91 -9.43
N ARG A 296 23.12 -3.67 -8.54
CA ARG A 296 22.17 -4.67 -8.03
C ARG A 296 20.83 -4.48 -8.74
N PHE A 297 20.24 -5.57 -9.19
CA PHE A 297 18.91 -5.57 -9.79
C PHE A 297 17.92 -6.33 -8.92
N ASP A 298 16.81 -5.66 -8.65
CA ASP A 298 15.69 -6.13 -7.86
C ASP A 298 14.53 -6.31 -8.85
N PRO A 299 14.33 -7.52 -9.41
CA PRO A 299 13.43 -7.74 -10.54
C PRO A 299 11.96 -7.48 -10.23
N ALA A 300 11.54 -7.56 -8.96
CA ALA A 300 10.17 -7.30 -8.56
C ALA A 300 10.05 -6.97 -7.07
N ASP A 301 8.93 -6.34 -6.70
CA ASP A 301 8.47 -6.08 -5.34
C ASP A 301 7.65 -7.23 -4.72
N ARG A 302 7.72 -8.43 -5.31
CA ARG A 302 6.87 -9.57 -4.95
C ARG A 302 7.44 -10.93 -5.39
N PRO A 303 7.00 -12.03 -4.75
CA PRO A 303 7.23 -13.38 -5.25
C PRO A 303 6.58 -13.62 -6.61
N GLY A 304 7.14 -14.55 -7.37
CA GLY A 304 6.61 -14.96 -8.67
C GLY A 304 7.72 -15.41 -9.60
N THR A 305 7.34 -15.78 -10.81
CA THR A 305 8.27 -16.34 -11.78
C THR A 305 8.38 -15.39 -12.98
N LEU A 306 9.59 -14.91 -13.24
CA LEU A 306 9.88 -14.07 -14.41
C LEU A 306 10.95 -14.72 -15.28
N ARG A 307 11.12 -14.21 -16.49
CA ARG A 307 12.22 -14.60 -17.37
C ARG A 307 12.97 -13.37 -17.83
N ILE A 308 14.29 -13.39 -17.72
CA ILE A 308 15.16 -12.35 -18.28
C ILE A 308 15.76 -12.89 -19.57
N HIS A 309 15.53 -12.16 -20.66
CA HIS A 309 15.99 -12.52 -22.01
C HIS A 309 17.36 -11.96 -22.31
N SER A 310 17.62 -10.71 -21.90
CA SER A 310 18.91 -10.05 -22.12
C SER A 310 19.08 -8.85 -21.20
N ILE A 311 20.33 -8.48 -20.92
CA ILE A 311 20.67 -7.23 -20.23
C ILE A 311 21.70 -6.51 -21.10
N ARG A 312 21.54 -5.20 -21.29
CA ARG A 312 22.46 -4.36 -22.07
C ARG A 312 22.79 -3.10 -21.31
N LEU A 313 24.06 -2.72 -21.33
CA LEU A 313 24.55 -1.44 -20.83
C LEU A 313 25.05 -0.62 -22.02
N ARG A 314 24.56 0.60 -22.13
CA ARG A 314 24.89 1.56 -23.19
C ARG A 314 25.53 2.81 -22.61
N ASP A 315 26.43 3.43 -23.36
CA ASP A 315 26.99 4.74 -23.04
C ASP A 315 26.09 5.90 -23.50
N GLY A 316 26.55 7.13 -23.30
CA GLY A 316 25.82 8.35 -23.67
C GLY A 316 25.68 8.58 -25.18
N SER A 317 26.45 7.90 -26.04
CA SER A 317 26.22 7.89 -27.49
C SER A 317 25.23 6.80 -27.93
N GLY A 318 24.86 5.90 -27.02
CA GLY A 318 23.95 4.78 -27.26
C GLY A 318 24.65 3.49 -27.70
N ASP A 319 25.99 3.49 -27.71
CA ASP A 319 26.80 2.33 -28.08
C ASP A 319 26.80 1.30 -26.94
N GLU A 320 26.75 0.02 -27.30
CA GLU A 320 26.72 -1.08 -26.33
C GLU A 320 28.13 -1.26 -25.73
N VAL A 321 28.27 -1.00 -24.43
CA VAL A 321 29.52 -1.18 -23.68
C VAL A 321 29.61 -2.52 -22.98
N TRP A 322 28.45 -3.16 -22.72
CA TRP A 322 28.36 -4.51 -22.18
C TRP A 322 26.99 -5.12 -22.46
N SER A 323 26.94 -6.44 -22.67
CA SER A 323 25.69 -7.18 -22.75
C SER A 323 25.81 -8.57 -22.14
N TRP A 324 24.66 -9.09 -21.70
CA TRP A 324 24.47 -10.46 -21.26
C TRP A 324 23.42 -11.15 -22.14
N ASP A 325 23.78 -12.35 -22.61
CA ASP A 325 23.15 -13.07 -23.71
C ASP A 325 22.02 -14.03 -23.30
N GLY A 326 21.60 -14.01 -22.02
CA GLY A 326 20.50 -14.85 -21.54
C GLY A 326 20.94 -16.14 -20.84
N ARG A 327 22.24 -16.48 -20.79
CA ARG A 327 22.73 -17.73 -20.19
C ARG A 327 22.89 -17.65 -18.67
N ALA A 328 22.18 -18.53 -17.94
CA ALA A 328 22.09 -18.52 -16.48
C ALA A 328 23.43 -18.62 -15.73
N GLY A 329 24.44 -19.29 -16.31
CA GLY A 329 25.73 -19.53 -15.66
C GLY A 329 26.49 -18.26 -15.25
N ALA A 330 26.34 -17.17 -16.00
CA ALA A 330 27.04 -15.91 -15.71
C ALA A 330 26.34 -15.04 -14.65
N LEU A 331 25.04 -15.24 -14.39
CA LEU A 331 24.29 -14.47 -13.36
C LEU A 331 24.44 -15.07 -11.95
N ALA A 332 24.81 -16.34 -11.84
CA ALA A 332 24.86 -17.09 -10.58
C ALA A 332 26.13 -16.84 -9.73
N GLU A 333 27.12 -16.12 -10.26
CA GLU A 333 28.40 -15.87 -9.58
C GLU A 333 28.35 -14.65 -8.62
N GLY A 334 27.27 -13.87 -8.65
CA GLY A 334 27.07 -12.68 -7.83
C GLY A 334 26.32 -12.92 -6.50
N LEU A 335 26.14 -11.85 -5.72
CA LEU A 335 25.26 -11.87 -4.55
C LEU A 335 23.81 -12.09 -5.01
N VAL A 336 23.12 -13.09 -4.46
CA VAL A 336 21.73 -13.45 -4.76
C VAL A 336 20.95 -13.54 -3.46
N ASN A 337 19.74 -12.97 -3.42
CA ASN A 337 18.84 -13.01 -2.27
C ASN A 337 17.42 -13.35 -2.69
N GLN A 338 16.78 -14.25 -1.93
CA GLN A 338 15.36 -14.63 -2.09
C GLN A 338 14.95 -14.89 -3.55
N LEU A 339 15.83 -15.48 -4.36
CA LEU A 339 15.51 -15.90 -5.72
C LEU A 339 16.36 -17.10 -6.14
N VAL A 340 15.87 -17.85 -7.13
CA VAL A 340 16.59 -18.94 -7.80
C VAL A 340 16.72 -18.62 -9.27
N LEU A 341 17.95 -18.65 -9.77
CA LEU A 341 18.28 -18.41 -11.18
C LEU A 341 18.32 -19.74 -11.96
N GLY A 342 17.88 -19.71 -13.22
CA GLY A 342 18.10 -20.80 -14.17
C GLY A 342 17.17 -21.99 -13.97
N VAL A 343 15.96 -21.78 -13.47
CA VAL A 343 14.98 -22.86 -13.28
C VAL A 343 14.62 -23.46 -14.66
N PRO A 344 14.79 -24.78 -14.87
CA PRO A 344 14.45 -25.42 -16.13
C PRO A 344 12.93 -25.38 -16.36
N ASP A 345 12.48 -24.82 -17.47
CA ASP A 345 11.05 -24.68 -17.78
C ASP A 345 10.69 -25.10 -19.23
N GLY A 346 11.62 -25.75 -19.93
CA GLY A 346 11.39 -26.27 -21.29
C GLY A 346 11.45 -25.23 -22.41
N ALA A 347 11.67 -23.94 -22.11
CA ALA A 347 11.88 -22.89 -23.10
C ALA A 347 13.35 -22.80 -23.57
N SER A 348 13.58 -22.41 -24.84
CA SER A 348 14.92 -22.42 -25.47
C SER A 348 15.73 -21.13 -25.30
N GLU A 349 15.14 -20.01 -24.89
CA GLU A 349 15.81 -18.70 -24.80
C GLU A 349 15.53 -17.97 -23.48
N GLY A 350 16.57 -17.36 -22.89
CA GLY A 350 16.52 -16.60 -21.65
C GLY A 350 16.71 -17.43 -20.37
N CYS A 351 16.85 -16.73 -19.24
CA CYS A 351 16.97 -17.33 -17.90
C CYS A 351 15.66 -17.18 -17.13
N CYS A 352 15.12 -18.28 -16.59
CA CYS A 352 13.97 -18.26 -15.69
C CYS A 352 14.43 -17.90 -14.27
N LEU A 353 13.72 -17.00 -13.60
CA LEU A 353 13.94 -16.63 -12.21
C LEU A 353 12.69 -16.94 -11.40
N GLU A 354 12.87 -17.68 -10.31
CA GLU A 354 11.85 -17.83 -9.27
C GLU A 354 12.15 -16.85 -8.14
N LEU A 355 11.20 -15.98 -7.83
CA LEU A 355 11.29 -14.99 -6.77
C LEU A 355 10.60 -15.52 -5.52
N LEU A 356 11.35 -15.64 -4.44
CA LEU A 356 11.07 -16.46 -3.25
C LEU A 356 11.02 -15.59 -1.99
N GLY A 357 10.12 -14.60 -2.01
CA GLY A 357 9.86 -13.72 -0.89
C GLY A 357 9.65 -12.28 -1.32
N ASP A 358 9.82 -11.36 -0.37
CA ASP A 358 9.41 -9.95 -0.52
C ASP A 358 10.60 -9.03 -0.87
N ASP A 359 11.83 -9.56 -0.91
CA ASP A 359 13.05 -8.81 -1.31
C ASP A 359 13.99 -9.61 -2.25
N PRO A 360 13.50 -10.04 -3.43
CA PRO A 360 14.33 -10.76 -4.40
C PRO A 360 15.31 -9.81 -5.10
N PHE A 361 16.62 -10.12 -5.07
CA PHE A 361 17.61 -9.37 -5.84
C PHE A 361 18.84 -10.20 -6.26
N PHE A 362 19.56 -9.72 -7.26
CA PHE A 362 20.89 -10.22 -7.61
C PHE A 362 21.84 -9.11 -8.11
N GLU A 363 23.15 -9.29 -7.93
CA GLU A 363 24.18 -8.39 -8.46
C GLU A 363 24.47 -8.71 -9.94
N LEU A 364 24.46 -7.69 -10.81
CA LEU A 364 24.76 -7.86 -12.23
C LEU A 364 26.26 -8.14 -12.45
N PRO A 365 26.63 -9.10 -13.31
CA PRO A 365 28.03 -9.48 -13.55
C PRO A 365 28.72 -8.52 -14.54
N VAL A 366 28.58 -7.20 -14.34
CA VAL A 366 29.27 -6.20 -15.16
C VAL A 366 30.71 -6.04 -14.64
N PRO A 367 31.74 -6.26 -15.47
CA PRO A 367 33.13 -6.07 -15.06
C PRO A 367 33.39 -4.64 -14.58
N GLN A 368 34.07 -4.49 -13.44
CA GLN A 368 34.37 -3.18 -12.86
C GLN A 368 35.16 -2.27 -13.82
N GLY A 369 36.04 -2.84 -14.65
CA GLY A 369 36.78 -2.08 -15.66
C GLY A 369 35.88 -1.42 -16.71
N ILE A 370 34.73 -2.02 -17.04
CA ILE A 370 33.75 -1.44 -17.97
C ILE A 370 33.01 -0.29 -17.29
N LEU A 371 32.54 -0.49 -16.04
CA LEU A 371 31.88 0.58 -15.29
C LEU A 371 32.80 1.78 -15.07
N ALA A 372 34.06 1.55 -14.70
CA ALA A 372 35.04 2.61 -14.47
C ALA A 372 35.43 3.38 -15.74
N ALA A 373 35.37 2.74 -16.92
CA ALA A 373 35.67 3.37 -18.20
C ALA A 373 34.46 4.11 -18.80
N ALA A 374 33.24 3.73 -18.39
CA ALA A 374 32.01 4.30 -18.92
C ALA A 374 31.69 5.64 -18.22
N GLN A 375 31.64 6.73 -18.99
CA GLN A 375 31.23 8.04 -18.47
C GLN A 375 29.71 8.17 -18.52
N PRO A 376 29.03 8.49 -17.41
CA PRO A 376 27.60 8.77 -17.45
C PRO A 376 27.26 9.93 -18.39
N PRO A 377 26.12 9.87 -19.11
CA PRO A 377 24.98 9.03 -18.81
C PRO A 377 25.14 7.57 -19.29
N LEU A 378 24.63 6.63 -18.50
CA LEU A 378 24.59 5.20 -18.85
C LEU A 378 23.15 4.72 -18.93
N GLY A 379 22.83 3.96 -19.98
CA GLY A 379 21.53 3.32 -20.16
C GLY A 379 21.61 1.83 -19.89
N LEU A 380 20.90 1.34 -18.87
CA LEU A 380 20.74 -0.07 -18.59
C LEU A 380 19.37 -0.54 -19.09
N GLU A 381 19.36 -1.48 -20.03
CA GLU A 381 18.16 -2.08 -20.61
C GLU A 381 18.07 -3.55 -20.19
N ILE A 382 16.95 -3.92 -19.57
CA ILE A 382 16.67 -5.31 -19.15
C ILE A 382 15.43 -5.79 -19.89
N ALA A 383 15.62 -6.71 -20.83
CA ALA A 383 14.51 -7.35 -21.53
C ALA A 383 14.04 -8.57 -20.74
N LEU A 384 12.76 -8.60 -20.38
CA LEU A 384 12.17 -9.65 -19.55
C LEU A 384 10.74 -9.98 -19.98
N SER A 385 10.18 -11.04 -19.41
CA SER A 385 8.77 -11.41 -19.54
C SER A 385 8.23 -11.94 -18.22
N TRP A 386 6.94 -11.73 -17.98
CA TRP A 386 6.25 -12.23 -16.80
C TRP A 386 4.94 -12.89 -17.21
N PRO A 387 4.98 -14.16 -17.66
CA PRO A 387 3.81 -14.83 -18.20
C PRO A 387 2.77 -15.12 -17.10
N MET A 388 1.50 -14.93 -17.45
CA MET A 388 0.33 -15.22 -16.62
C MET A 388 -0.32 -16.54 -17.04
N SER A 389 0.41 -17.66 -17.03
CA SER A 389 -0.19 -18.97 -17.37
C SER A 389 -0.72 -19.71 -16.13
N ALA A 390 -1.85 -20.42 -16.28
CA ALA A 390 -2.45 -21.20 -15.20
C ALA A 390 -1.54 -22.34 -14.71
N ASP A 391 -0.78 -22.94 -15.62
CA ASP A 391 0.22 -23.97 -15.33
C ASP A 391 1.41 -23.38 -14.55
N PHE A 392 1.79 -22.13 -14.85
CA PHE A 392 2.83 -21.40 -14.11
C PHE A 392 2.41 -21.08 -12.67
N ARG A 393 1.15 -20.69 -12.46
CA ARG A 393 0.61 -20.49 -11.10
C ARG A 393 0.58 -21.79 -10.30
N ALA A 394 0.26 -22.91 -10.93
CA ALA A 394 0.31 -24.22 -10.29
C ALA A 394 1.74 -24.64 -9.92
N ALA A 395 2.72 -24.38 -10.79
CA ALA A 395 4.12 -24.63 -10.53
C ALA A 395 4.68 -23.75 -9.39
N ALA A 396 4.39 -22.44 -9.41
CA ALA A 396 4.79 -21.49 -8.36
C ALA A 396 4.20 -21.87 -6.99
N ASN A 397 2.94 -22.30 -6.95
CA ASN A 397 2.29 -22.77 -5.72
C ASN A 397 2.92 -24.07 -5.19
N ALA A 398 3.22 -25.02 -6.07
CA ALA A 398 3.90 -26.27 -5.69
C ALA A 398 5.33 -26.02 -5.18
N PHE A 399 6.04 -25.05 -5.77
CA PHE A 399 7.38 -24.66 -5.35
C PHE A 399 7.39 -23.92 -4.00
N ALA A 400 6.43 -23.03 -3.77
CA ALA A 400 6.25 -22.36 -2.48
C ALA A 400 5.98 -23.36 -1.35
N ALA A 401 5.11 -24.37 -1.58
CA ALA A 401 4.85 -25.43 -0.61
C ALA A 401 6.11 -26.26 -0.31
N ALA A 402 6.88 -26.64 -1.34
CA ALA A 402 8.14 -27.36 -1.17
C ALA A 402 9.19 -26.54 -0.40
N GLN A 403 9.14 -25.21 -0.48
CA GLN A 403 10.06 -24.33 0.26
C GLN A 403 9.71 -24.17 1.72
N ASP A 404 8.41 -24.12 2.05
CA ASP A 404 7.98 -24.15 3.44
C ASP A 404 8.43 -25.47 4.09
N ASP A 405 8.34 -26.59 3.37
CA ASP A 405 8.87 -27.88 3.84
C ASP A 405 10.39 -27.83 4.06
N VAL A 406 11.16 -27.26 3.13
CA VAL A 406 12.62 -27.11 3.28
C VAL A 406 12.98 -26.19 4.45
N ARG A 407 12.24 -25.08 4.65
CA ARG A 407 12.45 -24.18 5.78
C ARG A 407 12.17 -24.89 7.11
N GLN A 408 11.04 -25.60 7.20
CA GLN A 408 10.70 -26.41 8.38
C GLN A 408 11.77 -27.48 8.66
N LEU A 409 12.27 -28.15 7.62
CA LEU A 409 13.36 -29.13 7.76
C LEU A 409 14.65 -28.48 8.27
N ARG A 410 15.04 -27.31 7.77
CA ARG A 410 16.24 -26.59 8.24
C ARG A 410 16.11 -26.16 9.70
N ASP A 411 14.94 -25.68 10.10
CA ASP A 411 14.71 -25.27 11.48
C ASP A 411 14.72 -26.49 12.42
N ARG A 412 14.19 -27.62 11.96
CA ARG A 412 14.25 -28.89 12.69
C ARG A 412 15.67 -29.46 12.78
N VAL A 413 16.50 -29.29 11.75
CA VAL A 413 17.94 -29.62 11.83
C VAL A 413 18.63 -28.74 12.88
N ARG A 414 18.40 -27.42 12.88
CA ARG A 414 18.96 -26.52 13.90
C ARG A 414 18.52 -26.89 15.32
N GLN A 415 17.27 -27.28 15.50
CA GLN A 415 16.78 -27.77 16.80
C GLN A 415 17.48 -29.06 17.24
N LEU A 416 17.69 -30.01 16.32
CA LEU A 416 18.41 -31.25 16.61
C LEU A 416 19.88 -31.01 16.93
N GLU A 417 20.54 -30.08 16.24
CA GLU A 417 21.92 -29.67 16.53
C GLU A 417 22.03 -29.04 17.93
N GLY A 418 21.08 -28.16 18.30
CA GLY A 418 21.00 -27.60 19.65
C GLY A 418 20.77 -28.66 20.73
N ALA A 419 19.88 -29.63 20.47
CA ALA A 419 19.65 -30.76 21.38
C ALA A 419 20.89 -31.66 21.52
N ALA A 420 21.62 -31.90 20.43
CA ALA A 420 22.87 -32.66 20.45
C ALA A 420 23.95 -31.97 21.28
N GLN A 421 24.10 -30.64 21.16
CA GLN A 421 25.03 -29.86 21.98
C GLN A 421 24.64 -29.90 23.47
N ALA A 422 23.35 -29.82 23.79
CA ALA A 422 22.86 -29.95 25.17
C ALA A 422 23.11 -31.35 25.76
N LEU A 423 22.99 -32.42 24.97
CA LEU A 423 23.33 -33.77 25.42
C LEU A 423 24.83 -33.94 25.67
N GLN A 424 25.68 -33.32 24.85
CA GLN A 424 27.13 -33.33 25.06
C GLN A 424 27.53 -32.61 26.36
N SER A 425 26.92 -31.44 26.65
CA SER A 425 27.20 -30.72 27.89
C SER A 425 26.74 -31.48 29.14
N LEU A 426 25.57 -32.13 29.08
CA LEU A 426 25.10 -33.02 30.15
C LEU A 426 26.01 -34.24 30.35
N GLY A 427 26.53 -34.81 29.26
CA GLY A 427 27.52 -35.89 29.31
C GLY A 427 28.80 -35.46 30.02
N ALA A 428 29.33 -34.28 29.68
CA ALA A 428 30.52 -33.73 30.33
C ALA A 428 30.30 -33.47 31.83
N GLU A 429 29.13 -32.94 32.21
CA GLU A 429 28.80 -32.70 33.62
C GLU A 429 28.63 -34.01 34.41
N ARG A 430 28.00 -35.02 33.80
CA ARG A 430 27.92 -36.36 34.39
C ARG A 430 29.31 -36.93 34.65
N ASP A 431 30.21 -36.85 33.68
CA ASP A 431 31.56 -37.39 33.79
C ASP A 431 32.38 -36.65 34.85
N ARG A 432 32.19 -35.33 34.98
CA ARG A 432 32.75 -34.52 36.07
C ARG A 432 32.24 -34.98 37.43
N LEU A 433 30.92 -35.06 37.62
CA LEU A 433 30.30 -35.49 38.88
C LEU A 433 30.72 -36.92 39.25
N GLN A 434 30.86 -37.80 38.26
CA GLN A 434 31.36 -39.16 38.47
C GLN A 434 32.83 -39.15 38.93
N GLY A 435 33.67 -38.27 38.39
CA GLY A 435 35.04 -38.04 38.86
C GLY A 435 35.10 -37.52 40.29
N GLU A 436 34.26 -36.53 40.63
CA GLU A 436 34.16 -35.99 42.00
C GLU A 436 33.66 -37.04 42.99
N LEU A 437 32.65 -37.84 42.62
CA LEU A 437 32.17 -38.96 43.42
C LEU A 437 33.28 -40.01 43.65
N GLN A 438 34.02 -40.36 42.60
CA GLN A 438 35.13 -41.31 42.70
C GLN A 438 36.22 -40.77 43.64
N ALA A 439 36.56 -39.48 43.55
CA ALA A 439 37.51 -38.84 44.45
C ALA A 439 37.02 -38.84 45.91
N ILE A 440 35.74 -38.60 46.17
CA ILE A 440 35.14 -38.70 47.51
C ILE A 440 35.23 -40.13 48.04
N VAL A 441 34.85 -41.13 47.23
CA VAL A 441 34.92 -42.55 47.59
C VAL A 441 36.36 -42.99 47.86
N GLU A 442 37.31 -42.43 47.13
CA GLU A 442 38.74 -42.73 47.29
C GLU A 442 39.43 -41.94 48.39
N SER A 443 38.79 -40.89 48.92
CA SER A 443 39.33 -40.06 49.99
C SER A 443 39.60 -40.86 51.27
N THR A 444 40.68 -40.50 51.96
CA THR A 444 41.15 -41.16 53.18
C THR A 444 40.08 -41.12 54.29
N VAL A 445 39.31 -40.03 54.38
CA VAL A 445 38.23 -39.86 55.35
C VAL A 445 37.08 -40.81 55.06
N PHE A 446 36.64 -40.94 53.81
CA PHE A 446 35.55 -41.85 53.46
C PHE A 446 35.99 -43.32 53.58
N LYS A 447 37.20 -43.68 53.13
CA LYS A 447 37.75 -45.03 53.31
C LYS A 447 37.88 -45.42 54.80
N ALA A 448 38.28 -44.49 55.67
CA ALA A 448 38.40 -44.73 57.11
C ALA A 448 37.05 -44.82 57.83
N THR A 449 36.03 -44.06 57.39
CA THR A 449 34.70 -44.04 58.01
C THR A 449 33.72 -45.05 57.43
N ARG A 450 33.95 -45.58 56.23
CA ARG A 450 33.09 -46.58 55.56
C ARG A 450 32.82 -47.85 56.37
N PRO A 451 33.78 -48.44 57.11
CA PRO A 451 33.51 -49.57 58.00
C PRO A 451 32.59 -49.18 59.16
N LEU A 452 32.76 -47.99 59.75
CA LEU A 452 31.94 -47.48 60.85
C LEU A 452 30.50 -47.18 60.40
N VAL A 453 30.33 -46.60 59.21
CA VAL A 453 29.00 -46.35 58.63
C VAL A 453 28.30 -47.67 58.29
N ARG A 454 29.01 -48.66 57.73
CA ARG A 454 28.45 -50.00 57.51
C ARG A 454 28.08 -50.69 58.83
N LEU A 455 28.93 -50.58 59.85
CA LEU A 455 28.66 -51.13 61.18
C LEU A 455 27.42 -50.47 61.80
N LYS A 456 27.28 -49.14 61.69
CA LYS A 456 26.09 -48.40 62.12
C LYS A 456 24.84 -48.84 61.35
N MET A 457 24.88 -48.97 60.02
CA MET A 457 23.74 -49.44 59.23
C MET A 457 23.35 -50.90 59.49
N VAL A 458 24.31 -51.73 59.93
CA VAL A 458 24.03 -53.11 60.38
C VAL A 458 23.43 -53.08 61.78
N LEU A 459 23.96 -52.27 62.70
CA LEU A 459 23.41 -52.05 64.03
C LEU A 459 22.00 -51.45 63.98
N ASP A 460 21.74 -50.45 63.15
CA ASP A 460 20.42 -49.83 62.98
C ASP A 460 19.39 -50.85 62.44
N ARG A 461 19.82 -51.80 61.58
CA ARG A 461 18.99 -52.93 61.12
C ARG A 461 18.76 -53.98 62.19
N TRP A 462 19.75 -54.25 63.04
CA TRP A 462 19.66 -55.26 64.10
C TRP A 462 18.86 -54.76 65.31
N LEU A 463 18.97 -53.47 65.63
CA LEU A 463 18.27 -52.80 66.71
C LEU A 463 16.83 -52.38 66.34
N GLY A 464 16.39 -52.68 65.10
CA GLY A 464 15.02 -52.43 64.66
C GLY A 464 14.60 -50.96 64.69
N SER A 465 15.54 -50.01 64.72
CA SER A 465 15.26 -48.59 64.68
C SER A 465 15.05 -48.10 63.24
N ASP A 466 14.16 -48.77 62.53
CA ASP A 466 13.46 -48.18 61.39
C ASP A 466 12.28 -47.39 61.96
N ARG A 467 12.58 -46.27 62.63
CA ARG A 467 11.55 -45.27 62.91
C ARG A 467 11.20 -44.62 61.58
N ARG A 468 10.21 -45.20 60.90
CA ARG A 468 9.33 -44.48 59.98
C ARG A 468 8.90 -43.17 60.63
N ARG A 469 9.35 -42.06 60.08
CA ARG A 469 8.59 -40.82 59.88
C ARG A 469 9.35 -39.90 58.95
#